data_AF-A0AAU6KPC9-F1
#
_entry.id   AF-A0AAU6KPC9-F1
#
_cell.length_a   1.000
_cell.length_b   1.000
_cell.length_c   1.000
_cell.angle_alpha   90.00
_cell.angle_beta   90.00
_cell.angle_gamma   90.00
#
_symmetry.space_group_name_H-M   'P 1'
#
loop_
_entity.id
_entity.type
_entity.pdbx_description
1 polymer ?
#
loop_
_entity_poly.entity_id
_entity_poly.type
_entity_poly.pdbx_seq_one_letter_code
_entity_poly.pdbx_strand_id
1 'polypeptide(L)'
;MGGLLWTLRGRQGILATADMTVDVQRQRVVFEGFTGPELRGVFTPGRVAVEGRDGEVVAERTSPREAFAGHGPDTPWDQLHVLYFAGYAMWNYLTAPYLLTRPGVVVEELEPWQEVGENWRRLRATFPDTLATHAREQIFYYDTTGLLRRHDYAADVLGGAPAAHLCQKHATVSGLVFPTHRYVLPMQEDARVLPEPVLVTIDLTEISVA
;
A
#
# COMPACT_ATOMS: atom_id res chain seq x y z
N MET A 1 -0.20 3.30 -11.43
CA MET A 1 -0.43 4.07 -10.18
C MET A 1 -0.26 5.55 -10.45
N GLY A 2 -1.06 6.40 -9.80
CA GLY A 2 -1.04 7.86 -9.96
C GLY A 2 -1.40 8.60 -8.67
N GLY A 3 -1.74 9.89 -8.80
CA GLY A 3 -2.12 10.76 -7.67
C GLY A 3 -1.08 11.82 -7.31
N LEU A 4 -1.51 12.82 -6.52
CA LEU A 4 -0.72 14.01 -6.17
C LEU A 4 0.59 13.66 -5.43
N LEU A 5 0.62 12.58 -4.64
CA LEU A 5 1.80 12.17 -3.88
C LEU A 5 3.03 12.06 -4.78
N TRP A 6 2.91 11.40 -5.94
CA TRP A 6 4.06 11.18 -6.82
C TRP A 6 4.63 12.48 -7.38
N THR A 7 3.76 13.45 -7.69
CA THR A 7 4.18 14.79 -8.14
C THR A 7 4.90 15.53 -7.02
N LEU A 8 4.34 15.54 -5.80
CA LEU A 8 4.97 16.18 -4.63
C LEU A 8 6.33 15.56 -4.29
N ARG A 9 6.51 14.26 -4.51
CA ARG A 9 7.79 13.56 -4.27
C ARG A 9 8.76 13.62 -5.45
N GLY A 10 8.44 14.33 -6.53
CA GLY A 10 9.31 14.47 -7.70
C GLY A 10 9.47 13.15 -8.50
N ARG A 11 8.47 12.26 -8.42
CA ARG A 11 8.49 10.90 -8.99
C ARG A 11 7.25 10.58 -9.81
N GLN A 12 6.62 11.60 -10.38
CA GLN A 12 5.48 11.40 -11.27
C GLN A 12 5.84 10.43 -12.41
N GLY A 13 4.98 9.45 -12.63
CA GLY A 13 5.11 8.50 -13.74
C GLY A 13 5.99 7.27 -13.47
N ILE A 14 6.79 7.24 -12.40
CA ILE A 14 7.72 6.11 -12.12
C ILE A 14 7.03 4.75 -12.00
N LEU A 15 5.76 4.76 -11.58
CA LEU A 15 4.89 3.59 -11.43
C LEU A 15 3.57 3.77 -12.18
N ALA A 16 3.56 4.60 -13.25
CA ALA A 16 2.36 4.80 -14.07
C ALA A 16 1.84 3.46 -14.62
N THR A 17 2.76 2.68 -15.18
CA THR A 17 2.56 1.30 -15.62
C THR A 17 3.63 0.43 -14.96
N ALA A 18 3.23 -0.63 -14.29
CA ALA A 18 4.15 -1.57 -13.65
C ALA A 18 3.48 -2.93 -13.55
N ASP A 19 4.18 -3.96 -13.99
CA ASP A 19 3.85 -5.35 -13.67
C ASP A 19 4.52 -5.71 -12.36
N MET A 20 3.83 -6.42 -11.49
CA MET A 20 4.39 -6.81 -10.20
C MET A 20 4.02 -8.24 -9.79
N THR A 21 4.95 -8.90 -9.11
CA THR A 21 4.73 -10.19 -8.47
C THR A 21 4.83 -10.04 -6.95
N VAL A 22 3.83 -10.54 -6.24
CA VAL A 22 3.76 -10.53 -4.77
C VAL A 22 3.96 -11.95 -4.24
N ASP A 23 4.98 -12.15 -3.39
CA ASP A 23 5.06 -13.37 -2.57
C ASP A 23 4.09 -13.21 -1.40
N VAL A 24 3.08 -14.07 -1.28
CA VAL A 24 2.09 -13.95 -0.19
C VAL A 24 2.68 -14.39 1.15
N GLN A 25 3.65 -15.29 1.15
CA GLN A 25 4.23 -15.90 2.36
C GLN A 25 5.38 -15.05 2.91
N ARG A 26 6.20 -14.46 2.04
CA ARG A 26 7.27 -13.53 2.41
C ARG A 26 6.84 -12.12 2.06
N GLN A 27 7.16 -11.13 2.89
CA GLN A 27 6.86 -9.73 2.55
C GLN A 27 7.77 -9.23 1.43
N ARG A 28 7.52 -9.68 0.19
CA ARG A 28 8.36 -9.45 -0.97
C ARG A 28 7.50 -9.10 -2.18
N VAL A 29 7.93 -8.06 -2.89
CA VAL A 29 7.32 -7.62 -4.15
C VAL A 29 8.43 -7.39 -5.17
N VAL A 30 8.19 -7.82 -6.41
CA VAL A 30 9.05 -7.50 -7.56
C VAL A 30 8.24 -6.65 -8.51
N PHE A 31 8.78 -5.51 -8.93
CA PHE A 31 8.24 -4.67 -10.00
C PHE A 31 9.10 -4.89 -11.23
N GLU A 32 8.52 -5.38 -12.32
CA GLU A 32 9.21 -5.52 -13.60
C GLU A 32 9.26 -4.17 -14.33
N GLY A 33 10.32 -3.95 -15.12
CA GLY A 33 10.50 -2.71 -15.86
C GLY A 33 10.75 -1.46 -14.98
N PHE A 34 11.15 -1.64 -13.72
CA PHE A 34 11.30 -0.55 -12.77
C PHE A 34 12.49 0.33 -13.13
N THR A 35 12.26 1.60 -13.48
CA THR A 35 13.27 2.57 -13.94
C THR A 35 13.99 2.21 -15.26
N GLY A 36 13.57 1.14 -15.93
CA GLY A 36 14.04 0.72 -17.25
C GLY A 36 13.52 -0.67 -17.61
N PRO A 37 13.34 -1.01 -18.89
CA PRO A 37 12.70 -2.28 -19.32
C PRO A 37 13.50 -3.53 -18.94
N GLU A 38 14.81 -3.39 -18.73
CA GLU A 38 15.72 -4.49 -18.36
C GLU A 38 15.99 -4.54 -16.85
N LEU A 39 15.35 -3.67 -16.09
CA LEU A 39 15.54 -3.53 -14.65
C LEU A 39 14.29 -3.99 -13.91
N ARG A 40 14.50 -4.57 -12.73
CA ARG A 40 13.44 -4.90 -11.79
C ARG A 40 13.69 -4.24 -10.44
N GLY A 41 12.62 -3.81 -9.79
CA GLY A 41 12.65 -3.31 -8.42
C GLY A 41 12.25 -4.43 -7.47
N VAL A 42 13.12 -4.80 -6.55
CA VAL A 42 12.84 -5.83 -5.53
C VAL A 42 12.68 -5.16 -4.18
N PHE A 43 11.53 -5.40 -3.55
CA PHE A 43 11.24 -4.96 -2.20
C PHE A 43 11.24 -6.14 -1.22
N THR A 44 11.86 -5.93 -0.06
CA THR A 44 11.66 -6.64 1.20
C THR A 44 11.73 -5.62 2.35
N PRO A 45 11.29 -5.94 3.59
CA PRO A 45 11.26 -4.95 4.68
C PRO A 45 12.64 -4.38 5.01
N GLY A 46 13.67 -5.25 4.99
CA GLY A 46 15.04 -4.88 5.33
C GLY A 46 15.90 -4.41 4.14
N ARG A 47 15.45 -4.58 2.90
CA ARG A 47 16.22 -4.24 1.69
C ARG A 47 15.33 -3.92 0.51
N VAL A 48 15.68 -2.85 -0.21
CA VAL A 48 15.20 -2.58 -1.56
C VAL A 48 16.36 -2.53 -2.54
N ALA A 49 16.16 -3.02 -3.76
CA ALA A 49 17.17 -2.98 -4.80
C ALA A 49 16.58 -2.85 -6.20
N VAL A 50 17.33 -2.18 -7.07
CA VAL A 50 17.13 -2.21 -8.51
C VAL A 50 18.17 -3.15 -9.10
N GLU A 51 17.69 -4.18 -9.79
CA GLU A 51 18.53 -5.27 -10.31
C GLU A 51 18.35 -5.41 -11.82
N GLY A 52 19.42 -5.75 -12.53
CA GLY A 52 19.38 -6.21 -13.92
C GLY A 52 18.88 -7.65 -14.04
N ARG A 53 18.61 -8.10 -15.27
CA ARG A 53 18.13 -9.48 -15.55
C ARG A 53 19.11 -10.58 -15.13
N ASP A 54 20.40 -10.28 -15.15
CA ASP A 54 21.48 -11.18 -14.74
C ASP A 54 21.73 -11.19 -13.22
N GLY A 55 20.97 -10.39 -12.47
CA GLY A 55 21.11 -10.25 -11.02
C GLY A 55 22.14 -9.20 -10.60
N GLU A 56 22.71 -8.43 -11.53
CA GLU A 56 23.54 -7.27 -11.20
C GLU A 56 22.73 -6.25 -10.40
N VAL A 57 23.25 -5.82 -9.25
CA VAL A 57 22.61 -4.79 -8.42
C VAL A 57 23.07 -3.41 -8.89
N VAL A 58 22.15 -2.66 -9.50
CA VAL A 58 22.40 -1.29 -10.01
C VAL A 58 22.32 -0.26 -8.89
N ALA A 59 21.37 -0.46 -7.96
CA ALA A 59 21.22 0.38 -6.78
C ALA A 59 20.59 -0.44 -5.66
N GLU A 60 21.00 -0.20 -4.42
CA GLU A 60 20.41 -0.85 -3.26
C GLU A 60 20.38 0.03 -2.03
N ARG A 61 19.50 -0.35 -1.10
CA ARG A 61 19.42 0.22 0.24
C ARG A 61 18.98 -0.85 1.24
N THR A 62 19.79 -1.02 2.27
CA THR A 62 19.42 -1.73 3.50
C THR A 62 18.74 -0.77 4.48
N SER A 63 17.93 -1.30 5.39
CA SER A 63 17.11 -0.49 6.32
C SER A 63 16.30 0.63 5.62
N PRO A 64 15.56 0.32 4.54
CA PRO A 64 14.96 1.34 3.69
C PRO A 64 13.95 2.25 4.39
N ARG A 65 13.32 1.78 5.48
CA ARG A 65 12.42 2.61 6.29
C ARG A 65 13.14 3.77 6.98
N GLU A 66 14.38 3.57 7.41
CA GLU A 66 15.18 4.58 8.12
C GLU A 66 15.57 5.74 7.21
N ALA A 67 15.65 5.51 5.89
CA ALA A 67 15.97 6.57 4.93
C ALA A 67 14.91 7.67 4.83
N PHE A 68 13.71 7.45 5.39
CA PHE A 68 12.68 8.49 5.50
C PHE A 68 12.89 9.42 6.71
N ALA A 69 13.86 9.13 7.59
CA ALA A 69 14.12 9.96 8.76
C ALA A 69 14.48 11.40 8.35
N GLY A 70 13.80 12.38 8.95
CA GLY A 70 13.98 13.80 8.63
C GLY A 70 13.27 14.27 7.36
N HIS A 71 12.52 13.42 6.66
CA HIS A 71 11.70 13.85 5.53
C HIS A 71 10.53 14.70 5.99
N GLY A 72 10.38 15.87 5.36
CA GLY A 72 9.22 16.74 5.48
C GLY A 72 8.22 16.55 4.34
N PRO A 73 7.14 17.34 4.31
CA PRO A 73 6.12 17.32 3.27
C PRO A 73 6.66 17.51 1.84
N ASP A 74 7.73 18.31 1.68
CA ASP A 74 8.29 18.66 0.36
C ASP A 74 9.60 17.90 0.03
N THR A 75 10.05 16.99 0.90
CA THR A 75 11.29 16.25 0.63
C THR A 75 11.09 15.31 -0.57
N PRO A 76 11.91 15.45 -1.64
CA PRO A 76 11.79 14.59 -2.80
C PRO A 76 12.21 13.17 -2.45
N TRP A 77 11.62 12.21 -3.16
CA TRP A 77 12.02 10.82 -3.05
C TRP A 77 13.06 10.48 -4.10
N ASP A 78 13.84 9.45 -3.82
CA ASP A 78 14.56 8.71 -4.86
C ASP A 78 13.79 7.45 -5.28
N GLN A 79 14.32 6.73 -6.28
CA GLN A 79 13.72 5.50 -6.77
C GLN A 79 13.62 4.41 -5.69
N LEU A 80 14.53 4.38 -4.71
CA LEU A 80 14.54 3.39 -3.65
C LEU A 80 13.51 3.72 -2.56
N HIS A 81 13.22 5.01 -2.30
CA HIS A 81 12.08 5.42 -1.48
C HIS A 81 10.75 5.01 -2.12
N VAL A 82 10.60 5.25 -3.42
CA VAL A 82 9.43 4.81 -4.19
C VAL A 82 9.27 3.29 -4.09
N LEU A 83 10.34 2.54 -4.34
CA LEU A 83 10.32 1.08 -4.31
C LEU A 83 9.94 0.54 -2.93
N TYR A 84 10.46 1.13 -1.86
CA TYR A 84 10.08 0.77 -0.50
C TYR A 84 8.59 1.04 -0.24
N PHE A 85 8.16 2.29 -0.48
CA PHE A 85 6.79 2.71 -0.22
C PHE A 85 5.77 1.88 -0.99
N ALA A 86 5.95 1.75 -2.31
CA ALA A 86 5.07 0.98 -3.16
C ALA A 86 5.13 -0.52 -2.84
N GLY A 87 6.32 -1.04 -2.54
CA GLY A 87 6.53 -2.46 -2.25
C GLY A 87 5.75 -2.92 -1.02
N TYR A 88 5.92 -2.27 0.13
CA TYR A 88 5.15 -2.67 1.31
C TYR A 88 3.66 -2.36 1.10
N ALA A 89 3.31 -1.23 0.48
CA ALA A 89 1.91 -0.86 0.26
C ALA A 89 1.17 -1.93 -0.57
N MET A 90 1.70 -2.28 -1.75
CA MET A 90 1.09 -3.28 -2.63
C MET A 90 1.05 -4.66 -1.97
N TRP A 91 2.10 -5.04 -1.23
CA TRP A 91 2.09 -6.28 -0.46
C TRP A 91 0.93 -6.30 0.54
N ASN A 92 0.75 -5.24 1.32
CA ASN A 92 -0.33 -5.15 2.31
C ASN A 92 -1.71 -5.20 1.63
N TYR A 93 -1.89 -4.50 0.51
CA TYR A 93 -3.18 -4.39 -0.18
C TYR A 93 -3.64 -5.68 -0.85
N LEU A 94 -2.69 -6.42 -1.45
CA LEU A 94 -2.96 -7.65 -2.20
C LEU A 94 -2.98 -8.89 -1.31
N THR A 95 -2.47 -8.78 -0.08
CA THR A 95 -2.55 -9.85 0.91
C THR A 95 -3.65 -9.60 1.95
N ALA A 96 -4.42 -8.51 1.87
CA ALA A 96 -5.61 -8.33 2.71
C ALA A 96 -6.78 -9.19 2.21
N PRO A 97 -7.52 -9.87 3.11
CA PRO A 97 -7.42 -9.86 4.57
C PRO A 97 -6.43 -10.88 5.17
N TYR A 98 -5.78 -11.73 4.37
CA TYR A 98 -4.84 -12.76 4.86
C TYR A 98 -3.75 -12.22 5.80
N LEU A 99 -3.20 -11.02 5.53
CA LEU A 99 -2.20 -10.38 6.41
C LEU A 99 -2.69 -10.20 7.85
N LEU A 100 -4.00 -10.08 8.07
CA LEU A 100 -4.60 -9.91 9.39
C LEU A 100 -4.48 -11.18 10.25
N THR A 101 -4.17 -12.32 9.63
CA THR A 101 -3.97 -13.61 10.32
C THR A 101 -2.49 -13.90 10.62
N ARG A 102 -1.58 -13.00 10.25
CA ARG A 102 -0.14 -13.15 10.46
C ARG A 102 0.20 -13.21 11.96
N PRO A 103 1.22 -14.00 12.35
CA PRO A 103 1.69 -14.03 13.73
C PRO A 103 2.03 -12.62 14.26
N GLY A 104 1.53 -12.31 15.46
CA GLY A 104 1.75 -11.02 16.12
C GLY A 104 0.77 -9.91 15.72
N VAL A 105 -0.08 -10.12 14.70
CA VAL A 105 -1.16 -9.17 14.39
C VAL A 105 -2.30 -9.36 15.38
N VAL A 106 -2.72 -8.28 16.00
CA VAL A 106 -3.88 -8.25 16.89
C VAL A 106 -5.03 -7.54 16.19
N VAL A 107 -6.20 -8.17 16.14
CA VAL A 107 -7.40 -7.62 15.50
C VAL A 107 -8.50 -7.44 16.53
N GLU A 108 -9.08 -6.25 16.56
CA GLU A 108 -10.22 -5.88 17.42
C GLU A 108 -11.37 -5.38 16.53
N GLU A 109 -12.58 -5.88 16.78
CA GLU A 109 -13.78 -5.33 16.14
C GLU A 109 -14.24 -4.08 16.90
N LEU A 110 -14.45 -2.99 16.17
CA LEU A 110 -14.93 -1.71 16.70
C LEU A 110 -16.44 -1.56 16.45
N GLU A 111 -17.02 -0.53 17.08
CA GLU A 111 -18.39 -0.11 16.77
C GLU A 111 -18.58 0.10 15.26
N PRO A 112 -19.70 -0.41 14.69
CA PRO A 112 -19.95 -0.32 13.26
C PRO A 112 -19.93 1.11 12.72
N TRP A 113 -19.46 1.27 11.49
CA TRP A 113 -19.51 2.55 10.78
C TRP A 113 -20.84 2.70 10.05
N GLN A 114 -21.48 3.85 10.23
CA GLN A 114 -22.62 4.24 9.41
C GLN A 114 -22.12 4.99 8.19
N GLU A 115 -22.14 4.32 7.04
CA GLU A 115 -22.01 4.96 5.74
C GLU A 115 -23.41 5.22 5.18
N VAL A 116 -23.56 6.14 4.22
CA VAL A 116 -24.88 6.51 3.70
C VAL A 116 -25.66 5.29 3.17
N GLY A 117 -26.63 4.81 3.96
CA GLY A 117 -27.45 3.64 3.63
C GLY A 117 -26.77 2.28 3.83
N GLU A 118 -25.54 2.25 4.35
CA GLU A 118 -24.79 1.01 4.59
C GLU A 118 -24.25 0.96 6.02
N ASN A 119 -24.19 -0.25 6.58
CA ASN A 119 -23.57 -0.50 7.87
C ASN A 119 -22.30 -1.33 7.67
N TRP A 120 -21.14 -0.77 7.99
CA TRP A 120 -19.86 -1.44 7.78
C TRP A 120 -19.26 -1.93 9.09
N ARG A 121 -18.69 -3.14 9.07
CA ARG A 121 -17.89 -3.68 10.16
C ARG A 121 -16.50 -3.06 10.15
N ARG A 122 -16.00 -2.69 11.32
CA ARG A 122 -14.68 -2.07 11.48
C ARG A 122 -13.75 -2.99 12.23
N LEU A 123 -12.60 -3.29 11.63
CA LEU A 123 -11.54 -4.07 12.26
C LEU A 123 -10.31 -3.16 12.46
N ARG A 124 -9.96 -2.90 13.72
CA ARG A 124 -8.67 -2.30 14.06
C ARG A 124 -7.62 -3.42 14.05
N ALA A 125 -6.59 -3.26 13.24
CA ALA A 125 -5.43 -4.12 13.24
C ALA A 125 -4.25 -3.40 13.88
N THR A 126 -3.59 -4.05 14.85
CA THR A 126 -2.32 -3.63 15.42
C THR A 126 -1.24 -4.56 14.90
N PHE A 127 -0.32 -4.03 14.11
CA PHE A 127 0.75 -4.79 13.45
C PHE A 127 2.02 -4.85 14.32
N PRO A 128 2.75 -5.98 14.32
CA PRO A 128 4.07 -6.07 14.94
C PRO A 128 5.12 -5.35 14.10
N ASP A 129 6.20 -4.89 14.75
CA ASP A 129 7.29 -4.16 14.08
C ASP A 129 8.05 -5.01 13.04
N THR A 130 7.85 -6.34 13.07
CA THR A 130 8.39 -7.28 12.09
C THR A 130 7.70 -7.23 10.73
N LEU A 131 6.56 -6.54 10.60
CA LEU A 131 5.86 -6.34 9.34
C LEU A 131 5.95 -4.88 8.91
N ALA A 132 6.48 -4.63 7.72
CA ALA A 132 6.46 -3.30 7.12
C ALA A 132 5.03 -2.96 6.67
N THR A 133 4.41 -1.99 7.32
CA THR A 133 3.07 -1.50 6.98
C THR A 133 3.07 0.04 6.93
N HIS A 134 1.92 0.69 6.71
CA HIS A 134 1.85 2.15 6.75
C HIS A 134 2.06 2.70 8.15
N ALA A 135 1.39 2.09 9.12
CA ALA A 135 1.38 2.48 10.52
C ALA A 135 1.13 1.26 11.40
N ARG A 136 1.50 1.36 12.68
CA ARG A 136 1.25 0.31 13.68
C ARG A 136 -0.23 -0.04 13.79
N GLU A 137 -1.10 0.97 13.84
CA GLU A 137 -2.54 0.79 13.90
C GLU A 137 -3.19 1.23 12.58
N GLN A 138 -4.08 0.38 12.05
CA GLN A 138 -4.84 0.67 10.83
C GLN A 138 -6.25 0.11 10.99
N ILE A 139 -7.24 0.70 10.30
CA ILE A 139 -8.65 0.30 10.43
C ILE A 139 -9.19 -0.13 9.08
N PHE A 140 -9.71 -1.35 9.00
CA PHE A 140 -10.33 -1.91 7.80
C PHE A 140 -11.86 -1.89 7.95
N TYR A 141 -12.55 -1.46 6.89
CA TYR A 141 -14.00 -1.34 6.85
C TYR A 141 -14.56 -2.30 5.82
N TYR A 142 -15.38 -3.24 6.27
CA TYR A 142 -16.02 -4.25 5.44
C TYR A 142 -17.51 -4.01 5.39
N ASP A 143 -18.10 -4.04 4.20
CA ASP A 143 -19.55 -3.97 4.07
C ASP A 143 -20.24 -5.26 4.57
N THR A 144 -21.57 -5.27 4.52
CA THR A 144 -22.38 -6.42 4.93
C THR A 144 -22.17 -7.67 4.08
N THR A 145 -21.56 -7.55 2.90
CA THR A 145 -21.18 -8.66 2.02
C THR A 145 -19.75 -9.16 2.27
N GLY A 146 -19.02 -8.51 3.18
CA GLY A 146 -17.64 -8.86 3.52
C GLY A 146 -16.58 -8.27 2.57
N LEU A 147 -16.94 -7.30 1.72
CA LEU A 147 -16.01 -6.64 0.82
C LEU A 147 -15.33 -5.46 1.51
N LEU A 148 -14.00 -5.32 1.31
CA LEU A 148 -13.24 -4.19 1.82
C LEU A 148 -13.66 -2.91 1.06
N ARG A 149 -14.25 -1.94 1.77
CA ARG A 149 -14.66 -0.65 1.19
C ARG A 149 -13.68 0.47 1.48
N ARG A 150 -13.06 0.42 2.66
CA ARG A 150 -12.17 1.48 3.15
C ARG A 150 -11.10 0.91 4.06
N HIS A 151 -9.92 1.51 4.02
CA HIS A 151 -8.79 1.19 4.86
C HIS A 151 -8.13 2.48 5.33
N ASP A 152 -8.18 2.76 6.63
CA ASP A 152 -7.67 3.99 7.22
C ASP A 152 -6.32 3.76 7.87
N TYR A 153 -5.39 4.68 7.61
CA TYR A 153 -4.06 4.69 8.20
C TYR A 153 -3.46 6.09 8.19
N ALA A 154 -2.44 6.29 9.01
CA ALA A 154 -1.62 7.49 9.07
C ALA A 154 -0.17 7.09 8.75
N ALA A 155 0.22 7.11 7.48
CA ALA A 155 1.49 6.51 7.06
C ALA A 155 2.71 7.21 7.71
N ASP A 156 3.51 6.48 8.49
CA ASP A 156 4.64 7.04 9.25
C ASP A 156 5.66 7.72 8.33
N VAL A 157 5.95 7.07 7.20
CA VAL A 157 6.92 7.55 6.19
C VAL A 157 6.44 8.79 5.43
N LEU A 158 5.21 9.22 5.66
CA LEU A 158 4.60 10.45 5.15
C LEU A 158 4.28 11.46 6.26
N GLY A 159 4.77 11.24 7.49
CA GLY A 159 4.57 12.15 8.62
C GLY A 159 3.24 11.95 9.37
N GLY A 160 2.53 10.84 9.14
CA GLY A 160 1.39 10.46 9.98
C GLY A 160 0.10 11.25 9.73
N ALA A 161 -0.05 11.92 8.59
CA ALA A 161 -1.31 12.54 8.22
C ALA A 161 -2.39 11.46 7.97
N PRO A 162 -3.60 11.54 8.58
CA PRO A 162 -4.64 10.55 8.41
C PRO A 162 -5.16 10.49 6.97
N ALA A 163 -5.32 9.27 6.44
CA ALA A 163 -5.78 9.03 5.09
C ALA A 163 -6.80 7.88 5.05
N ALA A 164 -7.80 8.05 4.19
CA ALA A 164 -8.78 7.03 3.86
C ALA A 164 -8.47 6.43 2.50
N HIS A 165 -8.17 5.13 2.48
CA HIS A 165 -7.90 4.37 1.27
C HIS A 165 -9.18 3.63 0.85
N LEU A 166 -9.85 4.15 -0.18
CA LEU A 166 -11.12 3.62 -0.68
C LEU A 166 -10.90 2.53 -1.73
N CYS A 167 -11.71 1.48 -1.65
CA CYS A 167 -11.59 0.25 -2.41
C CYS A 167 -12.86 -0.03 -3.21
N GLN A 168 -12.73 -0.15 -4.53
CA GLN A 168 -13.84 -0.28 -5.48
C GLN A 168 -13.53 -1.29 -6.58
N LYS A 169 -14.56 -1.55 -7.42
CA LYS A 169 -14.48 -2.44 -8.60
C LYS A 169 -13.88 -3.81 -8.26
N HIS A 170 -14.47 -4.50 -7.30
CA HIS A 170 -13.98 -5.81 -6.89
C HIS A 170 -14.08 -6.83 -8.03
N ALA A 171 -13.04 -7.64 -8.21
CA ALA A 171 -13.01 -8.74 -9.17
C ALA A 171 -12.62 -10.04 -8.45
N THR A 172 -13.20 -11.16 -8.88
CA THR A 172 -12.86 -12.49 -8.38
C THR A 172 -11.86 -13.16 -9.30
N VAL A 173 -10.71 -13.57 -8.77
CA VAL A 173 -9.65 -14.28 -9.49
C VAL A 173 -9.23 -15.49 -8.66
N SER A 174 -9.27 -16.68 -9.26
CA SER A 174 -8.95 -17.95 -8.58
C SER A 174 -9.70 -18.14 -7.24
N GLY A 175 -10.94 -17.65 -7.16
CA GLY A 175 -11.78 -17.72 -5.94
C GLY A 175 -11.47 -16.67 -4.87
N LEU A 176 -10.47 -15.81 -5.08
CA LEU A 176 -10.12 -14.70 -4.20
C LEU A 176 -10.68 -13.38 -4.75
N VAL A 177 -11.06 -12.45 -3.86
CA VAL A 177 -11.66 -11.17 -4.25
C VAL A 177 -10.65 -10.04 -4.07
N PHE A 178 -10.44 -9.26 -5.13
CA PHE A 178 -9.49 -8.14 -5.16
C PHE A 178 -10.20 -6.83 -5.51
N PRO A 179 -10.06 -5.76 -4.71
CA PRO A 179 -10.38 -4.41 -5.17
C PRO A 179 -9.43 -4.01 -6.29
N THR A 180 -9.95 -3.78 -7.49
CA THR A 180 -9.15 -3.45 -8.68
C THR A 180 -9.01 -1.94 -8.91
N HIS A 181 -9.87 -1.12 -8.30
CA HIS A 181 -9.71 0.32 -8.28
C HIS A 181 -9.57 0.80 -6.85
N ARG A 182 -8.53 1.57 -6.59
CA ARG A 182 -8.26 2.12 -5.26
C ARG A 182 -7.80 3.56 -5.37
N TYR A 183 -8.19 4.36 -4.39
CA TYR A 183 -7.71 5.72 -4.29
C TYR A 183 -7.65 6.18 -2.84
N VAL A 184 -6.76 7.13 -2.57
CA VAL A 184 -6.48 7.62 -1.23
C VAL A 184 -6.86 9.08 -1.13
N LEU A 185 -7.65 9.41 -0.12
CA LEU A 185 -8.10 10.75 0.20
C LEU A 185 -7.62 11.15 1.60
N PRO A 186 -7.36 12.45 1.86
CA PRO A 186 -7.11 12.93 3.20
C PRO A 186 -8.33 12.73 4.09
N MET A 187 -8.08 12.56 5.38
CA MET A 187 -9.12 12.32 6.37
C MET A 187 -8.93 13.27 7.56
N GLN A 188 -10.04 13.76 8.11
CA GLN A 188 -10.04 14.52 9.36
C GLN A 188 -9.95 13.60 10.58
N GLU A 189 -9.68 14.17 11.75
CA GLU A 189 -9.55 13.40 13.00
C GLU A 189 -10.84 12.65 13.38
N ASP A 190 -12.01 13.15 12.98
CA ASP A 190 -13.32 12.53 13.16
C ASP A 190 -13.62 11.41 12.14
N ALA A 191 -12.61 10.98 11.38
CA ALA A 191 -12.70 10.02 10.28
C ALA A 191 -13.55 10.48 9.08
N ARG A 192 -13.89 11.77 8.97
CA ARG A 192 -14.52 12.34 7.78
C ARG A 192 -13.53 12.43 6.62
N VAL A 193 -13.89 11.84 5.48
CA VAL A 193 -13.07 11.87 4.27
C VAL A 193 -13.24 13.21 3.54
N LEU A 194 -12.13 13.83 3.16
CA LEU A 194 -12.13 15.01 2.30
C LEU A 194 -12.23 14.56 0.83
N PRO A 195 -13.03 15.23 -0.01
CA PRO A 195 -13.23 14.81 -1.40
C PRO A 195 -11.97 15.00 -2.27
N GLU A 196 -11.07 15.90 -1.88
CA GLU A 196 -9.85 16.24 -2.59
C GLU A 196 -8.74 16.67 -1.60
N PRO A 197 -7.46 16.64 -2.03
CA PRO A 197 -6.97 16.07 -3.30
C PRO A 197 -6.89 14.54 -3.28
N VAL A 198 -6.95 13.91 -4.45
CA VAL A 198 -6.62 12.48 -4.58
C VAL A 198 -5.11 12.28 -4.42
N LEU A 199 -4.70 11.68 -3.30
CA LEU A 199 -3.29 11.50 -2.94
C LEU A 199 -2.63 10.39 -3.76
N VAL A 200 -3.32 9.25 -3.91
CA VAL A 200 -2.85 8.08 -4.65
C VAL A 200 -4.01 7.46 -5.41
N THR A 201 -3.77 6.96 -6.63
CA THR A 201 -4.68 6.10 -7.38
C THR A 201 -3.97 4.82 -7.82
N ILE A 202 -4.70 3.71 -7.78
CA ILE A 202 -4.20 2.40 -8.19
C ILE A 202 -5.32 1.72 -8.99
N ASP A 203 -5.00 1.35 -10.22
CA ASP A 203 -5.84 0.53 -11.08
C ASP A 203 -5.08 -0.76 -11.38
N LEU A 204 -5.68 -1.90 -11.02
CA LEU A 204 -5.18 -3.23 -11.33
C LEU A 204 -5.96 -3.76 -12.53
N THR A 205 -5.30 -3.83 -13.67
CA THR A 205 -5.93 -4.20 -14.93
C THR A 205 -5.91 -5.70 -15.19
N GLU A 206 -4.91 -6.39 -14.67
CA GLU A 206 -4.74 -7.84 -14.80
C GLU A 206 -4.22 -8.42 -13.48
N ILE A 207 -4.83 -9.51 -13.04
CA ILE A 207 -4.45 -10.22 -11.81
C ILE A 207 -4.51 -11.72 -12.12
N SER A 208 -3.45 -12.43 -11.76
CA SER A 208 -3.41 -13.88 -11.74
C SER A 208 -2.91 -14.38 -10.37
N VAL A 209 -3.34 -15.58 -10.00
CA VAL A 209 -2.92 -16.24 -8.76
C VAL A 209 -2.51 -17.66 -9.13
N ALA A 210 -1.28 -18.02 -8.80
CA ALA A 210 -0.64 -19.29 -9.12
C ALA A 210 -0.18 -20.02 -7.86
#